data_AF-S7Q266-F1
#
_entry.id   AF-S7Q266-F1
#
_cell.length_a   1.000
_cell.length_b   1.000
_cell.length_c   1.000
_cell.angle_alpha   90.00
_cell.angle_beta   90.00
_cell.angle_gamma   90.00
#
_symmetry.space_group_name_H-M   'P 1'
#
loop_
_entity.id
_entity.type
_entity.pdbx_description
1 polymer ?
#
loop_
_entity_poly.entity_id
_entity_poly.type
_entity_poly.pdbx_seq_one_letter_code
_entity_poly.pdbx_strand_id
1 'polypeptide(L)'
;NSYWVELPPNLKSRGIHDVFHASLLCIHKPNNDRLFPGQSDAQFIITDEEAARDLEWEVNHILCHKGKVRSSVFEIEWKSGDNT
;
A
#
# COMPACT_ATOMS: atom_id res chain seq x y z
N ASN A 1 11.67 -28.84 9.64
CA ASN A 1 10.94 -28.33 10.82
C ASN A 1 9.89 -27.35 10.36
N SER A 2 8.63 -27.78 10.31
CA SER A 2 7.50 -26.98 9.83
C SER A 2 6.63 -26.54 11.01
N TYR A 3 6.08 -25.34 10.93
CA TYR A 3 5.18 -24.75 11.92
C TYR A 3 3.96 -24.18 11.23
N TRP A 4 2.78 -24.39 11.82
CA TRP A 4 1.49 -24.01 11.24
C TRP A 4 0.92 -22.79 11.97
N VAL A 5 0.48 -21.78 11.23
CA VAL A 5 -0.12 -20.56 11.77
C VAL A 5 -1.53 -20.42 11.22
N GLU A 6 -2.51 -20.11 12.08
CA GLU A 6 -3.84 -19.81 11.60
C GLU A 6 -3.84 -18.47 10.85
N LEU A 7 -4.00 -18.53 9.52
CA LEU A 7 -4.08 -17.34 8.68
C LEU A 7 -5.54 -16.87 8.49
N PRO A 8 -5.78 -15.55 8.51
CA PRO A 8 -7.03 -14.94 8.07
C PRO A 8 -7.49 -15.39 6.66
N PRO A 9 -8.80 -15.45 6.38
CA PRO A 9 -9.33 -15.92 5.10
C PRO A 9 -8.81 -15.14 3.88
N ASN A 10 -8.62 -13.83 4.01
CA ASN A 10 -8.10 -12.95 2.96
C ASN A 10 -6.64 -13.26 2.58
N LEU A 11 -5.85 -13.86 3.48
CA LEU A 11 -4.50 -14.29 3.15
C LEU A 11 -4.49 -15.65 2.48
N LYS A 12 -5.36 -16.56 2.92
CA LYS A 12 -5.55 -17.86 2.28
C LYS A 12 -6.06 -17.71 0.86
N SER A 13 -7.00 -16.79 0.60
CA SER A 13 -7.54 -16.54 -0.74
C SER A 13 -6.49 -16.01 -1.72
N ARG A 14 -5.39 -15.44 -1.22
CA ARG A 14 -4.26 -14.95 -2.01
C ARG A 14 -3.16 -15.99 -2.21
N GLY A 15 -3.37 -17.22 -1.71
CA GLY A 15 -2.40 -18.31 -1.85
C GLY A 15 -1.25 -18.28 -0.85
N ILE A 16 -1.34 -17.50 0.23
CA ILE A 16 -0.33 -17.54 1.30
C ILE A 16 -0.47 -18.86 2.06
N HIS A 17 0.62 -19.63 2.11
CA HIS A 17 0.68 -20.87 2.88
C HIS A 17 0.75 -20.59 4.39
N ASP A 18 0.00 -21.37 5.15
CA ASP A 18 -0.02 -21.35 6.61
C ASP A 18 1.16 -22.09 7.25
N VAL A 19 2.07 -22.63 6.43
CA VAL A 19 3.23 -23.40 6.87
C VAL A 19 4.52 -22.59 6.72
N PHE A 20 5.23 -22.42 7.83
CA PHE A 20 6.49 -21.71 7.88
C PHE A 20 7.61 -22.59 8.43
N HIS A 21 8.85 -22.28 8.07
CA HIS A 21 10.00 -22.96 8.65
C HIS A 21 10.19 -22.49 10.11
N ALA A 22 10.19 -23.43 11.06
CA ALA A 22 10.14 -23.08 12.49
C ALA A 22 11.32 -22.21 12.97
N SER A 23 12.49 -22.33 12.32
CA SER A 23 13.67 -21.51 12.66
C SER A 23 13.60 -20.06 12.18
N LEU A 24 12.64 -19.72 11.31
CA LEU A 24 12.43 -18.38 10.78
C LEU A 24 11.31 -17.64 11.50
N LEU A 25 10.70 -18.26 12.52
CA LEU A 25 9.66 -17.62 13.31
C LEU A 25 10.28 -16.54 14.20
N CYS A 26 9.71 -15.35 14.15
CA CYS A 26 10.02 -14.25 15.05
C CYS A 26 8.97 -14.17 16.16
N ILE A 27 9.41 -13.77 17.36
CA ILE A 27 8.49 -13.50 18.47
C ILE A 27 7.56 -12.35 18.08
N HIS A 28 6.26 -12.56 18.21
CA HIS A 28 5.27 -11.53 17.94
C HIS A 28 5.42 -10.36 18.93
N LYS A 29 5.55 -9.15 18.39
CA LYS A 29 5.52 -7.91 19.15
C LYS A 29 4.22 -7.17 18.79
N PRO A 30 3.33 -6.89 19.76
CA PRO A 30 2.09 -6.19 19.47
C PRO A 30 2.35 -4.78 18.94
N ASN A 31 1.44 -4.29 18.11
CA ASN A 31 1.51 -2.94 17.56
C ASN A 31 1.43 -1.89 18.69
N ASN A 32 2.06 -0.74 18.47
CA ASN A 32 1.89 0.42 19.34
C ASN A 32 0.90 1.38 18.71
N ASP A 33 -0.37 1.29 19.11
CA ASP A 33 -1.46 2.06 18.51
C ASP A 33 -1.34 3.57 18.72
N ARG A 34 -0.52 4.02 19.68
CA ARG A 34 -0.22 5.46 19.86
C ARG A 34 0.69 5.99 18.76
N LEU A 35 1.58 5.15 18.24
CA LEU A 35 2.52 5.51 17.16
C LEU A 35 1.97 5.16 15.78
N PHE A 36 1.15 4.11 15.69
CA PHE A 36 0.58 3.60 14.44
C PHE A 36 -0.93 3.39 14.59
N PRO A 37 -1.72 4.47 14.66
CA PRO A 37 -3.17 4.39 14.78
C PRO A 37 -3.79 3.82 13.50
N GLY A 38 -4.82 3.00 13.64
CA GLY A 38 -5.60 2.48 12.51
C GLY A 38 -4.89 1.40 11.68
N GLN A 39 -3.93 0.67 12.26
CA GLN A 39 -3.23 -0.42 11.58
C GLN A 39 -4.22 -1.56 11.27
N SER A 40 -4.66 -1.68 10.02
CA SER A 40 -5.47 -2.81 9.57
C SER A 40 -4.69 -3.67 8.58
N ASP A 41 -4.90 -4.98 8.63
CA ASP A 41 -4.30 -5.95 7.69
C ASP A 41 -4.46 -5.52 6.22
N ALA A 42 -5.58 -4.87 5.90
CA ALA A 42 -5.86 -4.31 4.58
C ALA A 42 -4.84 -3.26 4.13
N GLN A 43 -4.19 -2.53 5.03
CA GLN A 43 -3.20 -1.48 4.70
C GLN A 43 -1.78 -2.01 4.48
N PHE A 44 -1.43 -3.14 5.10
CA PHE A 44 -0.08 -3.71 5.03
C PHE A 44 0.01 -4.84 4.02
N ILE A 45 -1.11 -5.49 3.76
CA ILE A 45 -1.24 -6.55 2.77
C ILE A 45 -1.80 -5.93 1.50
N ILE A 46 -1.33 -4.73 1.15
CA ILE A 46 -1.58 -4.15 -0.17
C ILE A 46 -0.43 -4.63 -1.06
N THR A 47 -0.72 -5.47 -2.05
CA THR A 47 0.23 -5.68 -3.16
C THR A 47 0.07 -4.52 -4.14
N ASP A 48 1.10 -4.16 -4.90
CA ASP A 48 1.11 -2.99 -5.82
C ASP A 48 -0.21 -2.77 -6.61
N GLU A 49 -0.91 -3.85 -6.98
CA GLU A 49 -2.18 -3.79 -7.72
C GLU A 49 -3.40 -3.24 -6.95
N GLU A 50 -3.42 -3.35 -5.62
CA GLU A 50 -4.48 -2.81 -4.76
C GLU A 50 -4.09 -1.43 -4.22
N ALA A 51 -2.79 -1.15 -4.06
CA ALA A 51 -2.26 0.17 -3.70
C ALA A 51 -2.50 1.15 -4.84
N ALA A 52 -2.27 0.69 -6.07
CA ALA A 52 -2.51 1.48 -7.26
C ALA A 52 -3.98 1.88 -7.43
N ARG A 53 -4.95 1.08 -6.95
CA ARG A 53 -6.39 1.39 -7.12
C ARG A 53 -6.89 2.46 -6.16
N ASP A 54 -6.40 2.48 -4.92
CA ASP A 54 -6.79 3.49 -3.93
C ASP A 54 -5.89 4.74 -3.97
N LEU A 55 -4.73 4.66 -4.63
CA LEU A 55 -3.77 5.75 -4.80
C LEU A 55 -3.61 6.19 -6.27
N GLU A 56 -4.51 5.79 -7.17
CA GLU A 56 -4.57 6.35 -8.52
C GLU A 56 -5.11 7.78 -8.39
N TRP A 57 -4.21 8.76 -8.24
CA TRP A 57 -4.60 10.16 -8.35
C TRP A 57 -5.08 10.39 -9.78
N GLU A 58 -6.39 10.40 -9.96
CA GLU A 58 -7.00 10.58 -11.27
C GLU A 58 -6.83 12.04 -11.70
N VAL A 59 -5.86 12.26 -12.59
CA VAL A 59 -5.63 13.55 -13.25
C VAL A 59 -6.77 13.82 -14.21
N ASN A 60 -7.39 15.00 -14.13
CA ASN A 60 -8.38 15.42 -15.11
C ASN A 60 -7.68 15.95 -16.36
N HIS A 61 -6.90 17.03 -16.20
CA HIS A 61 -6.23 17.73 -17.29
C HIS A 61 -4.86 18.30 -16.87
N ILE A 62 -3.93 18.41 -17.82
CA ILE A 62 -2.73 19.23 -17.66
C ILE A 62 -3.05 20.61 -18.21
N LEU A 63 -3.05 21.63 -17.35
CA LEU A 63 -3.43 22.99 -17.72
C LEU A 63 -2.29 23.72 -18.42
N CYS A 64 -1.08 23.60 -17.90
CA CYS A 64 0.08 24.32 -18.41
C CYS A 64 1.39 23.60 -18.07
N HIS A 65 2.46 23.93 -18.77
CA HIS A 65 3.81 23.55 -18.37
C HIS A 65 4.76 24.74 -18.52
N LYS A 66 5.75 24.82 -17.64
CA LYS A 66 6.76 25.87 -17.67
C LYS A 66 8.14 25.28 -17.39
N GLY A 67 9.13 25.72 -18.16
CA GLY A 67 10.53 25.32 -17.98
C GLY A 67 11.08 24.56 -19.18
N LYS A 68 12.30 24.04 -19.04
CA LYS A 68 12.95 23.24 -20.08
C LYS A 68 13.60 22.00 -19.48
N VAL A 69 13.31 20.85 -20.08
CA VAL A 69 13.93 19.54 -19.76
C VAL A 69 13.82 19.24 -18.25
N ARG A 70 14.89 19.44 -17.49
CA ARG A 70 14.96 19.08 -16.06
C ARG A 70 14.26 20.07 -15.13
N SER A 71 13.93 21.26 -15.61
CA SER A 71 13.19 22.27 -14.83
C SER A 71 11.74 22.43 -15.28
N SER A 72 11.21 21.48 -16.05
CA SER A 72 9.80 21.52 -16.47
C SER A 72 8.90 21.20 -15.29
N VAL A 73 8.01 22.12 -14.96
CA VAL A 73 6.94 21.97 -13.98
C VAL A 73 5.61 21.99 -14.72
N PHE A 74 4.67 21.14 -14.31
CA PHE A 74 3.34 21.03 -14.89
C PHE A 74 2.32 21.50 -13.87
N GLU A 75 1.34 22.24 -14.35
CA GLU A 75 0.13 22.60 -13.62
C GLU A 75 -0.95 21.59 -13.99
N ILE A 76 -1.50 20.92 -12.97
CA ILE A 76 -2.40 19.79 -13.10
C ILE A 76 -3.73 20.14 -12.43
N GLU A 77 -4.84 19.88 -13.13
CA GLU A 77 -6.19 19.86 -12.57
C GLU A 77 -6.52 18.42 -12.16
N TRP A 78 -6.78 18.22 -10.87
CA TRP A 78 -7.20 16.95 -10.30
C TRP A 78 -8.71 16.76 -10.49
N LYS A 79 -9.18 15.50 -10.56
CA LYS A 79 -10.62 15.23 -10.61
C LYS A 79 -11.40 15.72 -9.37
N SER A 80 -10.73 15.96 -8.25
CA SER A 80 -11.34 16.61 -7.08
C SER A 80 -11.68 18.09 -7.31
N GLY A 81 -11.18 18.69 -8.40
CA GLY A 81 -11.30 20.11 -8.71
C GLY A 81 -10.18 20.98 -8.12
N ASP A 82 -9.20 20.37 -7.45
CA ASP A 82 -8.01 21.06 -6.98
C ASP A 82 -7.02 21.29 -8.13
N ASN A 83 -6.24 22.37 -8.07
CA ASN A 83 -5.17 22.67 -9.03
C ASN A 83 -3.82 22.74 -8.31
N THR A 84 -2.79 22.09 -8.84
CA THR A 84 -1.40 22.12 -8.33
C THR A 84 -0.36 22.26 -9.43
#